data_AF-A0A974D6D0-F1
#
_entry.id   AF-A0A974D6D0-F1
#
_cell.length_a   1.000
_cell.length_b   1.000
_cell.length_c   1.000
_cell.angle_alpha   90.00
_cell.angle_beta   90.00
_cell.angle_gamma   90.00
#
_symmetry.space_group_name_H-M   'P 1'
#
loop_
_entity.id
_entity.type
_entity.pdbx_description
1 polymer ?
#
loop_
_entity_poly.entity_id
_entity_poly.type
_entity_poly.pdbx_seq_one_letter_code
_entity_poly.pdbx_strand_id
1 'polypeptide(L)'
;MQNVLHFSVSLSRTRDGKKKNLLELIRKFKSVFHHNIDITMTNQSDYKLTIISHNAKGLNTPVKWRMAYKNYLAHHADIIVIQETHFKKGREPKFLHPHLTRCYYSSATNKTRGVAILIRESCPLVVHTSHMDREGRILLLQAQLNDKPITIVGIYAPNTKQSRFFSHLNNFVTNKKSGDLVVTTDFNNVLDVKLDCSSHRRDRGTGRANRALIQFLKDEYLFDIWRNLNPKQKDFTFYSSPHKSYSRIDLILISGTYLPYLYDSSIEPKTWSDHSPILGTLLIPQLQASRGKWRLNESLLSDDTFCKDLYKQINYYFKENCQTKQ
;
A
#
# COMPACT_ATOMS: atom_id res chain seq x y z
N MET A 1 1.83 -2.95 -45.07
CA MET A 1 0.87 -3.30 -43.99
C MET A 1 1.12 -2.33 -42.84
N GLN A 2 0.19 -1.41 -42.61
CA GLN A 2 0.33 -0.32 -41.64
C GLN A 2 0.24 -0.90 -40.22
N ASN A 3 1.35 -0.85 -39.49
CA ASN A 3 1.43 -1.22 -38.08
C ASN A 3 0.86 -0.08 -37.25
N VAL A 4 -0.18 -0.37 -36.48
CA VAL A 4 -0.85 0.62 -35.65
C VAL A 4 -0.32 0.59 -34.21
N LEU A 5 -0.07 1.77 -33.65
CA LEU A 5 0.30 2.02 -32.25
C LEU A 5 -0.91 1.89 -31.33
N HIS A 6 -0.81 1.11 -30.24
CA HIS A 6 -1.82 1.04 -29.18
C HIS A 6 -1.38 1.79 -27.93
N PHE A 7 -2.21 2.75 -27.49
CA PHE A 7 -2.13 3.39 -26.17
C PHE A 7 -3.32 2.96 -25.31
N SER A 8 -3.07 2.39 -24.14
CA SER A 8 -4.10 2.12 -23.13
C SER A 8 -4.16 3.27 -22.13
N VAL A 9 -5.24 4.06 -22.16
CA VAL A 9 -5.59 5.03 -21.12
C VAL A 9 -6.85 4.52 -20.42
N SER A 10 -6.71 4.07 -19.17
CA SER A 10 -7.84 3.65 -18.34
C SER A 10 -8.60 4.87 -17.81
N LEU A 11 -9.75 5.17 -18.42
CA LEU A 11 -10.69 6.16 -17.90
C LEU A 11 -11.58 5.53 -16.83
N SER A 12 -11.21 5.68 -15.56
CA SER A 12 -12.19 5.42 -14.49
C SER A 12 -13.17 6.59 -14.40
N ARG A 13 -14.47 6.28 -14.36
CA ARG A 13 -15.55 7.26 -14.16
C ARG A 13 -15.35 7.99 -12.82
N THR A 14 -14.90 9.24 -12.84
CA THR A 14 -15.08 10.15 -11.70
C THR A 14 -16.35 10.96 -11.92
N ARG A 15 -17.18 11.07 -10.88
CA ARG A 15 -18.22 12.10 -10.79
C ARG A 15 -17.52 13.47 -10.79
N ASP A 16 -18.08 14.42 -11.53
CA ASP A 16 -17.72 15.84 -11.61
C ASP A 16 -16.58 16.27 -12.57
N GLY A 17 -16.99 17.07 -13.57
CA GLY A 17 -16.29 18.23 -14.14
C GLY A 17 -14.99 18.02 -14.95
N LYS A 18 -14.14 17.06 -14.58
CA LYS A 18 -12.78 16.86 -15.15
C LYS A 18 -12.75 16.23 -16.53
N LYS A 19 -13.91 15.86 -17.10
CA LYS A 19 -14.02 15.36 -18.48
C LYS A 19 -13.51 16.36 -19.52
N LYS A 20 -13.67 17.67 -19.31
CA LYS A 20 -13.27 18.70 -20.30
C LYS A 20 -11.75 18.76 -20.47
N ASN A 21 -10.97 18.73 -19.38
CA ASN A 21 -9.50 18.87 -19.46
C ASN A 21 -8.80 17.66 -20.10
N LEU A 22 -9.28 16.44 -19.86
CA LEU A 22 -8.65 15.24 -20.41
C LEU A 22 -9.01 15.03 -21.90
N LEU A 23 -10.25 15.35 -22.29
CA LEU A 23 -10.64 15.40 -23.71
C LEU A 23 -9.90 16.49 -24.48
N GLU A 24 -9.60 17.61 -23.84
CA GLU A 24 -8.80 18.71 -24.42
C GLU A 24 -7.32 18.34 -24.53
N LEU A 25 -6.76 17.62 -23.55
CA LEU A 25 -5.40 17.07 -23.61
C LEU A 25 -5.27 16.00 -24.70
N ILE A 26 -6.28 15.11 -24.83
CA ILE A 26 -6.35 14.10 -25.89
C ILE A 26 -6.53 14.76 -27.27
N ARG A 27 -7.31 15.85 -27.38
CA ARG A 27 -7.42 16.64 -28.62
C ARG A 27 -6.11 17.34 -28.99
N LYS A 28 -5.38 17.91 -28.01
CA LYS A 28 -4.04 18.49 -28.22
C LYS A 28 -3.02 17.42 -28.64
N PHE A 29 -3.07 16.23 -28.06
CA PHE A 29 -2.25 15.10 -28.51
C PHE A 29 -2.62 14.68 -29.95
N LYS A 30 -3.91 14.55 -30.26
CA LYS A 30 -4.36 14.21 -31.62
C LYS A 30 -4.04 15.27 -32.67
N SER A 31 -3.98 16.56 -32.32
CA SER A 31 -3.61 17.62 -33.27
C SER A 31 -2.12 17.65 -33.59
N VAL A 32 -1.27 17.17 -32.68
CA VAL A 32 0.18 17.09 -32.87
C VAL A 32 0.57 15.88 -33.73
N PHE A 33 -0.09 14.74 -33.53
CA PHE A 33 0.21 13.50 -34.25
C PHE A 33 -0.73 13.32 -35.45
N HIS A 34 -0.47 14.04 -36.54
CA HIS A 34 -1.11 13.79 -37.84
C HIS A 34 -0.63 12.44 -38.43
N HIS A 35 -1.02 11.29 -37.86
CA HIS A 35 -1.24 9.96 -38.49
C HIS A 35 -1.43 8.84 -37.43
N ASN A 36 -2.44 7.99 -37.66
CA ASN A 36 -2.86 6.72 -37.06
C ASN A 36 -2.29 6.27 -35.69
N ILE A 37 -3.05 6.58 -34.64
CA ILE A 37 -3.02 5.88 -33.34
C ILE A 37 -4.37 5.16 -33.19
N ASP A 38 -4.42 3.83 -33.29
CA ASP A 38 -5.60 3.06 -32.86
C ASP A 38 -5.50 2.80 -31.37
N ILE A 39 -6.52 3.17 -30.62
CA ILE A 39 -6.65 2.80 -29.22
C ILE A 39 -7.47 1.51 -29.19
N THR A 40 -6.85 0.33 -29.05
CA THR A 40 -7.62 -0.88 -28.75
C THR A 40 -8.05 -0.85 -27.30
N MET A 41 -9.37 -0.82 -27.11
CA MET A 41 -9.98 -1.11 -25.82
C MET A 41 -10.02 -2.63 -25.64
N THR A 42 -9.20 -3.17 -24.74
CA THR A 42 -9.31 -4.56 -24.34
C THR A 42 -10.45 -4.71 -23.33
N ASN A 43 -11.41 -5.58 -23.64
CA ASN A 43 -12.61 -5.86 -22.85
C ASN A 43 -12.35 -6.85 -21.68
N GLN A 44 -11.27 -6.68 -20.93
CA GLN A 44 -11.11 -7.34 -19.62
C GLN A 44 -10.57 -6.36 -18.59
N SER A 45 -11.35 -6.18 -17.53
CA SER A 45 -11.07 -5.24 -16.45
C SER A 45 -9.83 -5.65 -15.65
N ASP A 46 -8.95 -4.70 -15.35
CA ASP A 46 -7.90 -4.85 -14.35
C ASP A 46 -8.44 -5.49 -13.07
N TYR A 47 -7.64 -6.37 -12.44
CA TYR A 47 -8.01 -6.94 -11.15
C TYR A 47 -7.87 -5.86 -10.07
N LYS A 48 -9.00 -5.52 -9.43
CA LYS A 48 -9.02 -4.54 -8.35
C LYS A 48 -8.62 -5.20 -7.02
N LEU A 49 -7.33 -5.18 -6.72
CA LEU A 49 -6.79 -5.70 -5.45
C LEU A 49 -7.07 -4.71 -4.31
N THR A 50 -7.90 -5.11 -3.35
CA THR A 50 -8.29 -4.27 -2.21
C THR A 50 -7.64 -4.76 -0.91
N ILE A 51 -6.95 -3.87 -0.22
CA ILE A 51 -6.19 -4.14 1.01
C ILE A 51 -6.78 -3.31 2.17
N ILE A 52 -6.95 -3.94 3.33
CA ILE A 52 -7.30 -3.26 4.59
C ILE A 52 -6.19 -3.45 5.61
N SER A 53 -5.79 -2.38 6.29
CA SER A 53 -5.01 -2.42 7.53
C SER A 53 -5.87 -1.92 8.69
N HIS A 54 -5.88 -2.63 9.82
CA HIS A 54 -6.66 -2.21 10.99
C HIS A 54 -6.08 -2.78 12.30
N ASN A 55 -5.62 -1.91 13.20
CA ASN A 55 -5.34 -2.30 14.57
C ASN A 55 -6.66 -2.56 15.31
N ALA A 56 -6.87 -3.81 15.72
CA ALA A 56 -8.11 -4.25 16.31
C ALA A 56 -8.18 -4.10 17.83
N LYS A 57 -7.06 -3.83 18.53
CA LYS A 57 -6.98 -3.81 20.00
C LYS A 57 -7.65 -5.02 20.66
N GLY A 58 -7.24 -6.21 20.24
CA GLY A 58 -7.71 -7.50 20.70
C GLY A 58 -8.99 -7.99 20.01
N LEU A 59 -8.98 -9.26 19.61
CA LEU A 59 -10.08 -9.94 18.92
C LEU A 59 -10.55 -11.23 19.60
N ASN A 60 -10.29 -11.35 20.90
CA ASN A 60 -10.62 -12.58 21.64
C ASN A 60 -12.12 -12.76 21.95
N THR A 61 -12.97 -11.74 21.76
CA THR A 61 -14.41 -11.83 22.06
C THR A 61 -15.22 -12.09 20.78
N PRO A 62 -16.20 -13.02 20.82
CA PRO A 62 -17.03 -13.33 19.64
C PRO A 62 -17.76 -12.10 19.08
N VAL A 63 -18.22 -11.21 19.97
CA VAL A 63 -18.93 -9.98 19.58
C VAL A 63 -18.03 -9.07 18.75
N LYS A 64 -16.81 -8.78 19.25
CA LYS A 64 -15.87 -7.91 18.55
C LYS A 64 -15.40 -8.52 17.25
N TRP A 65 -15.17 -9.83 17.22
CA TRP A 65 -14.86 -10.56 15.99
C TRP A 65 -15.98 -10.43 14.94
N ARG A 66 -17.26 -10.59 15.33
CA ARG A 66 -18.38 -10.42 14.39
C ARG A 66 -18.49 -8.99 13.84
N MET A 67 -18.23 -7.98 14.67
CA MET A 67 -18.20 -6.58 14.24
C MET A 67 -17.07 -6.33 13.23
N ALA A 68 -15.86 -6.80 13.54
CA ALA A 68 -14.70 -6.71 12.67
C ALA A 68 -14.98 -7.38 11.32
N TYR A 69 -15.48 -8.61 11.37
CA TYR A 69 -15.83 -9.39 10.19
C TYR A 69 -16.86 -8.70 9.29
N LYS A 70 -17.97 -8.23 9.87
CA LYS A 70 -19.01 -7.51 9.12
C LYS A 70 -18.45 -6.26 8.44
N ASN A 71 -17.57 -5.52 9.13
CA ASN A 71 -16.91 -4.36 8.57
C ASN A 71 -15.99 -4.73 7.41
N TYR A 72 -15.11 -5.72 7.57
CA TYR A 72 -14.18 -6.14 6.50
C TYR A 72 -14.90 -6.69 5.25
N LEU A 73 -16.00 -7.44 5.44
CA LEU A 73 -16.81 -7.90 4.32
C LEU A 73 -17.45 -6.77 3.53
N ALA A 74 -17.97 -5.74 4.21
CA ALA A 74 -18.64 -4.61 3.57
C ALA A 74 -17.73 -3.85 2.60
N HIS A 75 -16.42 -3.87 2.84
CA HIS A 75 -15.43 -3.24 1.99
C HIS A 75 -14.91 -4.12 0.85
N HIS A 76 -15.40 -5.36 0.73
CA HIS A 76 -14.96 -6.32 -0.28
C HIS A 76 -13.43 -6.52 -0.33
N ALA A 77 -12.73 -6.40 0.81
CA ALA A 77 -11.28 -6.52 0.87
C ALA A 77 -10.78 -7.91 0.49
N ASP A 78 -9.71 -7.96 -0.29
CA ASP A 78 -9.00 -9.18 -0.69
C ASP A 78 -7.95 -9.58 0.35
N ILE A 79 -7.21 -8.60 0.86
CA ILE A 79 -6.17 -8.80 1.86
C ILE A 79 -6.55 -7.95 3.08
N ILE A 80 -6.72 -8.60 4.22
CA ILE A 80 -7.04 -7.95 5.49
C ILE A 80 -5.88 -8.20 6.43
N VAL A 81 -5.22 -7.13 6.87
CA VAL A 81 -4.15 -7.20 7.85
C VAL A 81 -4.59 -6.56 9.16
N ILE A 82 -4.47 -7.34 10.22
CA ILE A 82 -4.98 -6.99 11.54
C ILE A 82 -3.83 -6.96 12.53
N GLN A 83 -3.64 -5.83 13.19
CA GLN A 83 -2.69 -5.67 14.30
C GLN A 83 -3.41 -5.81 15.66
N GLU A 84 -2.64 -6.09 16.71
CA GLU A 84 -3.14 -6.36 18.06
C GLU A 84 -4.23 -7.43 18.12
N THR A 85 -4.06 -8.57 17.45
CA THR A 85 -5.07 -9.64 17.49
C THR A 85 -5.28 -10.21 18.90
N HIS A 86 -4.22 -10.19 19.72
CA HIS A 86 -4.17 -10.75 21.08
C HIS A 86 -4.45 -12.25 21.15
N PHE A 87 -4.29 -12.96 20.03
CA PHE A 87 -4.35 -14.42 20.03
C PHE A 87 -3.14 -14.99 20.77
N LYS A 88 -3.36 -16.10 21.48
CA LYS A 88 -2.29 -16.76 22.24
C LYS A 88 -1.56 -17.73 21.30
N LYS A 89 -0.23 -17.65 21.26
CA LYS A 89 0.59 -18.61 20.51
C LYS A 89 0.26 -20.06 20.89
N GLY A 90 0.13 -20.93 19.88
CA GLY A 90 -0.21 -22.34 20.05
C GLY A 90 -1.69 -22.61 20.35
N ARG A 91 -2.57 -21.60 20.27
CA ARG A 91 -4.02 -21.79 20.28
C ARG A 91 -4.61 -21.21 19.01
N GLU A 92 -5.35 -22.04 18.30
CA GLU A 92 -6.11 -21.55 17.16
C GLU A 92 -7.20 -20.57 17.62
N PRO A 93 -7.41 -19.49 16.86
CA PRO A 93 -8.55 -18.60 17.09
C PRO A 93 -9.85 -19.39 16.94
N LYS A 94 -10.73 -19.30 17.94
CA LYS A 94 -12.01 -20.04 17.95
C LYS A 94 -13.01 -19.56 16.90
N PHE A 95 -12.73 -18.44 16.24
CA PHE A 95 -13.67 -17.74 15.37
C PHE A 95 -13.08 -17.65 13.96
N LEU A 96 -12.96 -18.78 13.28
CA LEU A 96 -12.64 -18.81 11.85
C LEU A 96 -13.96 -18.77 11.07
N HIS A 97 -14.07 -17.87 10.10
CA HIS A 97 -15.26 -17.78 9.25
C HIS A 97 -15.09 -18.67 8.01
N PRO A 98 -16.14 -19.36 7.53
CA PRO A 98 -16.10 -20.19 6.32
C PRO A 98 -15.58 -19.54 5.02
N HIS A 99 -15.49 -18.20 4.96
CA HIS A 99 -15.09 -17.45 3.75
C HIS A 99 -13.73 -16.76 3.89
N LEU A 100 -13.13 -16.80 5.08
CA LEU A 100 -11.79 -16.31 5.37
C LEU A 100 -10.99 -17.49 5.93
N THR A 101 -10.79 -18.47 5.06
CA THR A 101 -10.11 -19.75 5.32
C THR A 101 -8.59 -19.60 5.24
N ARG A 102 -8.11 -18.68 4.40
CA ARG A 102 -6.67 -18.42 4.19
C ARG A 102 -6.15 -17.42 5.21
N CYS A 103 -5.84 -17.92 6.41
CA CYS A 103 -5.43 -17.11 7.54
C CYS A 103 -4.01 -17.44 8.03
N TYR A 104 -3.22 -16.40 8.29
CA TYR A 104 -1.85 -16.50 8.78
C TYR A 104 -1.69 -15.64 10.03
N TYR A 105 -0.92 -16.11 11.00
CA TYR A 105 -0.82 -15.49 12.32
C TYR A 105 0.62 -15.41 12.82
N SER A 106 1.01 -14.23 13.30
CA SER A 106 2.15 -14.06 14.19
C SER A 106 1.60 -13.73 15.57
N SER A 107 1.83 -14.58 16.57
CA SER A 107 1.22 -14.45 17.91
C SER A 107 2.25 -14.50 19.01
N ALA A 108 2.07 -13.66 20.02
CA ALA A 108 2.89 -13.66 21.22
C ALA A 108 2.48 -14.78 22.19
N THR A 109 3.37 -15.09 23.14
CA THR A 109 3.09 -16.04 24.24
C THR A 109 1.98 -15.54 25.17
N ASN A 110 1.88 -14.22 25.33
CA ASN A 110 0.82 -13.53 26.06
C ASN A 110 -0.17 -12.85 25.09
N LYS A 111 -1.38 -12.53 25.60
CA LYS A 111 -2.47 -11.94 24.83
C LYS A 111 -2.38 -10.42 24.73
N THR A 112 -1.24 -9.90 24.30
CA THR A 112 -0.98 -8.43 24.26
C THR A 112 -0.47 -7.94 22.91
N ARG A 113 -0.20 -8.85 21.98
CA ARG A 113 0.32 -8.56 20.64
C ARG A 113 -0.28 -9.55 19.66
N GLY A 114 0.04 -9.37 18.40
CA GLY A 114 -0.27 -10.33 17.36
C GLY A 114 -0.62 -9.62 16.07
N VAL A 115 -0.24 -10.24 14.97
CA VAL A 115 -0.57 -9.80 13.61
C VAL A 115 -1.26 -10.96 12.91
N ALA A 116 -2.37 -10.69 12.22
CA ALA A 116 -3.01 -11.64 11.32
C ALA A 116 -3.05 -11.07 9.90
N ILE A 117 -2.83 -11.93 8.91
CA ILE A 117 -3.11 -11.65 7.51
C ILE A 117 -4.16 -12.65 7.05
N LEU A 118 -5.31 -12.16 6.61
CA LEU A 118 -6.41 -12.94 6.07
C LEU A 118 -6.53 -12.61 4.60
N ILE A 119 -6.62 -13.65 3.77
CA ILE A 119 -6.75 -13.50 2.33
C ILE A 119 -8.11 -14.08 1.94
N ARG A 120 -8.87 -13.32 1.15
CA ARG A 120 -10.13 -13.77 0.57
C ARG A 120 -9.89 -14.96 -0.35
N GLU A 121 -10.78 -15.94 -0.32
CA GLU A 121 -10.62 -17.14 -1.15
C GLU A 121 -10.51 -16.82 -2.65
N SER A 122 -11.30 -15.85 -3.14
CA SER A 122 -11.26 -15.40 -4.54
C SER A 122 -10.04 -14.56 -4.92
N CYS A 123 -9.18 -14.20 -3.96
CA CYS A 123 -7.98 -13.42 -4.26
C CYS A 123 -6.96 -14.30 -5.01
N PRO A 124 -6.46 -13.87 -6.19
CA PRO A 124 -5.55 -14.65 -7.02
C PRO A 124 -4.13 -14.77 -6.44
N LEU A 125 -3.86 -14.15 -5.30
CA LEU A 125 -2.60 -14.27 -4.59
C LEU A 125 -2.38 -15.75 -4.22
N VAL A 126 -1.19 -16.29 -4.44
CA VAL A 126 -0.80 -17.65 -4.00
C VAL A 126 0.30 -17.49 -2.96
N VAL A 127 0.09 -17.99 -1.73
CA VAL A 127 1.08 -17.88 -0.64
C VAL A 127 1.95 -19.13 -0.63
N HIS A 128 3.27 -18.93 -0.66
CA HIS A 128 4.27 -20.00 -0.68
C HIS A 128 4.80 -20.30 0.71
N THR A 129 5.18 -19.27 1.45
CA THR A 129 5.75 -19.41 2.79
C THR A 129 5.32 -18.25 3.68
N SER A 130 5.42 -18.47 5.00
CA SER A 130 5.20 -17.44 6.00
C SER A 130 6.35 -17.38 6.99
N HIS A 131 6.65 -16.18 7.44
CA HIS A 131 7.68 -15.89 8.42
C HIS A 131 7.14 -14.96 9.49
N MET A 132 7.51 -15.22 10.73
CA MET A 132 7.08 -14.44 11.88
C MET A 132 8.24 -14.16 12.81
N ASP A 133 8.19 -13.02 13.49
CA ASP A 133 9.11 -12.73 14.56
C ASP A 133 8.75 -13.50 15.85
N ARG A 134 9.65 -13.45 16.83
CA ARG A 134 9.42 -14.13 18.11
C ARG A 134 8.42 -13.41 19.00
N GLU A 135 8.21 -12.11 18.80
CA GLU A 135 7.37 -11.28 19.68
C GLU A 135 5.92 -11.13 19.21
N GLY A 136 5.55 -11.66 18.04
CA GLY A 136 4.18 -11.53 17.53
C GLY A 136 3.90 -10.15 16.92
N ARG A 137 4.92 -9.47 16.40
CA ARG A 137 4.87 -8.08 15.88
C ARG A 137 5.04 -7.99 14.38
N ILE A 138 5.63 -9.00 13.75
CA ILE A 138 5.88 -9.03 12.32
C ILE A 138 5.34 -10.36 11.79
N LEU A 139 4.53 -10.27 10.73
CA LEU A 139 4.11 -11.40 9.92
C LEU A 139 4.42 -11.05 8.46
N LEU A 140 5.19 -11.91 7.80
CA LEU A 140 5.60 -11.75 6.40
C LEU A 140 5.16 -12.99 5.63
N LEU A 141 4.46 -12.80 4.53
CA LEU A 141 4.07 -13.85 3.59
C LEU A 141 4.82 -13.66 2.29
N GLN A 142 5.58 -14.67 1.86
CA GLN A 142 6.07 -14.74 0.49
C GLN A 142 4.97 -15.33 -0.36
N ALA A 143 4.60 -14.62 -1.42
CA ALA A 143 3.48 -14.97 -2.27
C ALA A 143 3.78 -14.65 -3.74
N GLN A 144 2.81 -14.93 -4.59
CA GLN A 144 2.87 -14.68 -6.02
C GLN A 144 1.51 -14.12 -6.48
N LEU A 145 1.56 -13.06 -7.28
CA LEU A 145 0.38 -12.42 -7.87
C LEU A 145 0.63 -12.26 -9.36
N ASN A 146 -0.22 -12.88 -10.19
CA ASN A 146 -0.04 -12.98 -11.64
C ASN A 146 1.40 -13.36 -11.98
N ASP A 147 1.83 -14.53 -11.51
CA ASP A 147 3.18 -15.09 -11.69
C ASP A 147 4.37 -14.25 -11.19
N LYS A 148 4.15 -13.04 -10.66
CA LYS A 148 5.21 -12.19 -10.11
C LYS A 148 5.34 -12.40 -8.59
N PRO A 149 6.56 -12.55 -8.07
CA PRO A 149 6.77 -12.66 -6.64
C PRO A 149 6.35 -11.35 -5.95
N ILE A 150 5.62 -11.48 -4.85
CA ILE A 150 5.18 -10.39 -4.00
C ILE A 150 5.27 -10.81 -2.54
N THR A 151 5.60 -9.87 -1.67
CA THR A 151 5.68 -10.09 -0.22
C THR A 151 4.69 -9.21 0.50
N ILE A 152 3.80 -9.82 1.28
CA ILE A 152 2.84 -9.11 2.14
C ILE A 152 3.37 -9.07 3.56
N VAL A 153 3.46 -7.90 4.18
CA VAL A 153 3.97 -7.74 5.54
C VAL A 153 2.94 -7.02 6.42
N GLY A 154 2.63 -7.60 7.57
CA GLY A 154 1.90 -6.93 8.65
C GLY A 154 2.83 -6.61 9.81
N ILE A 155 2.78 -5.37 10.28
CA ILE A 155 3.71 -4.84 11.29
C ILE A 155 2.93 -4.19 12.44
N TYR A 156 3.30 -4.55 13.67
CA TYR A 156 2.87 -3.89 14.90
C TYR A 156 4.09 -3.46 15.74
N ALA A 157 4.50 -2.20 15.58
CA ALA A 157 5.67 -1.68 16.27
C ALA A 157 5.38 -1.40 17.76
N PRO A 158 6.39 -1.56 18.64
CA PRO A 158 6.24 -1.24 20.05
C PRO A 158 6.17 0.28 20.29
N ASN A 159 5.55 0.69 21.41
CA ASN A 159 5.61 2.08 21.90
C ASN A 159 7.00 2.48 22.43
N THR A 160 7.81 1.51 22.86
CA THR A 160 9.13 1.74 23.46
C THR A 160 10.22 1.01 22.67
N LYS A 161 11.47 1.48 22.73
CA LYS A 161 12.64 0.85 22.07
C LYS A 161 12.49 0.71 20.55
N GLN A 162 11.77 1.63 19.91
CA GLN A 162 11.43 1.60 18.47
C GLN A 162 12.65 1.57 17.54
N SER A 163 13.74 2.27 17.85
CA SER A 163 14.93 2.28 16.98
C SER A 163 15.54 0.88 16.80
N ARG A 164 15.59 0.06 17.87
CA ARG A 164 16.04 -1.34 17.79
C ARG A 164 15.04 -2.19 17.00
N PHE A 165 13.74 -1.94 17.18
CA PHE A 165 12.70 -2.63 16.43
C PHE A 165 12.80 -2.35 14.93
N PHE A 166 12.90 -1.09 14.50
CA PHE A 166 12.99 -0.75 13.08
C PHE A 166 14.28 -1.26 12.43
N SER A 167 15.40 -1.27 13.16
CA SER A 167 16.64 -1.90 12.68
C SER A 167 16.49 -3.41 12.50
N HIS A 168 15.80 -4.08 13.44
CA HIS A 168 15.47 -5.49 13.31
C HIS A 168 14.48 -5.76 12.16
N LEU A 169 13.47 -4.91 12.00
CA LEU A 169 12.48 -4.98 10.93
C LEU A 169 13.15 -4.93 9.56
N ASN A 170 14.04 -3.97 9.34
CA ASN A 170 14.77 -3.82 8.07
C ASN A 170 15.49 -5.13 7.74
N ASN A 171 16.35 -5.60 8.66
CA ASN A 171 17.05 -6.88 8.50
C ASN A 171 16.10 -8.07 8.31
N PHE A 172 14.96 -8.10 9.01
CA PHE A 172 13.99 -9.19 8.90
C PHE A 172 13.36 -9.24 7.50
N VAL A 173 12.93 -8.09 6.99
CA VAL A 173 12.28 -7.95 5.67
C VAL A 173 13.29 -8.18 4.56
N THR A 174 14.45 -7.51 4.57
CA THR A 174 15.46 -7.63 3.52
C THR A 174 15.93 -9.08 3.33
N ASN A 175 16.10 -9.84 4.42
CA ASN A 175 16.55 -11.23 4.35
C ASN A 175 15.46 -12.24 3.96
N LYS A 176 14.18 -11.86 3.98
CA LYS A 176 13.06 -12.80 3.79
C LYS A 176 12.07 -12.38 2.71
N LYS A 177 12.17 -11.17 2.18
CA LYS A 177 11.29 -10.73 1.09
C LYS A 177 11.58 -11.54 -0.18
N SER A 178 10.54 -11.68 -0.99
CA SER A 178 10.59 -12.19 -2.35
C SER A 178 9.74 -11.26 -3.21
N GLY A 179 10.39 -10.59 -4.18
CA GLY A 179 9.74 -9.64 -5.07
C GLY A 179 9.31 -8.33 -4.41
N ASP A 180 8.27 -7.72 -4.98
CA ASP A 180 7.76 -6.41 -4.54
C ASP A 180 7.03 -6.51 -3.19
N LEU A 181 6.95 -5.40 -2.46
CA LEU A 181 6.39 -5.36 -1.11
C LEU A 181 5.03 -4.64 -1.06
N VAL A 182 4.14 -5.21 -0.26
CA VAL A 182 2.93 -4.56 0.27
C VAL A 182 2.98 -4.68 1.78
N VAL A 183 3.13 -3.55 2.47
CA VAL A 183 3.39 -3.50 3.91
C VAL A 183 2.28 -2.72 4.59
N THR A 184 1.65 -3.33 5.58
CA THR A 184 0.61 -2.70 6.41
C THR A 184 1.14 -2.56 7.83
N THR A 185 0.91 -1.41 8.46
CA THR A 185 1.62 -1.08 9.69
C THR A 185 0.72 -0.36 10.68
N ASP A 186 0.97 -0.63 11.96
CA ASP A 186 0.82 0.33 13.06
C ASP A 186 2.23 0.57 13.60
N PHE A 187 2.80 1.73 13.30
CA PHE A 187 4.17 2.05 13.72
C PHE A 187 4.27 2.63 15.12
N ASN A 188 3.16 2.99 15.78
CA ASN A 188 3.17 3.79 17.00
C ASN A 188 4.15 4.99 16.91
N ASN A 189 4.37 5.50 15.69
CA ASN A 189 5.31 6.55 15.34
C ASN A 189 4.78 7.29 14.12
N VAL A 190 5.06 8.58 14.04
CA VAL A 190 4.52 9.49 13.05
C VAL A 190 5.61 9.85 12.05
N LEU A 191 5.33 9.72 10.75
CA LEU A 191 6.29 10.03 9.69
C LEU A 191 6.53 11.54 9.57
N ASP A 192 5.46 12.33 9.40
CA ASP A 192 5.54 13.80 9.34
C ASP A 192 4.71 14.45 10.45
N VAL A 193 5.36 14.94 11.49
CA VAL A 193 4.69 15.60 12.63
C VAL A 193 3.80 16.78 12.20
N LYS A 194 4.12 17.49 11.12
CA LYS A 194 3.32 18.64 10.67
C LYS A 194 2.03 18.21 9.99
N LEU A 195 2.05 17.11 9.23
CA LEU A 195 0.91 16.64 8.44
C LEU A 195 0.11 15.52 9.11
N ASP A 196 0.76 14.72 9.95
CA ASP A 196 0.22 13.50 10.54
C ASP A 196 -0.10 13.63 12.03
N CYS A 197 0.09 14.81 12.64
CA CYS A 197 -0.36 15.12 14.00
C CYS A 197 -1.25 16.37 14.04
N SER A 198 -2.29 16.34 14.87
CA SER A 198 -3.13 17.52 15.11
C SER A 198 -2.49 18.51 16.10
N SER A 199 -1.57 18.05 16.96
CA SER A 199 -0.92 18.89 17.96
C SER A 199 0.52 19.22 17.58
N HIS A 200 0.88 20.49 17.66
CA HIS A 200 2.23 21.01 17.35
C HIS A 200 3.24 20.77 18.49
N ARG A 201 3.06 19.71 19.30
CA ARG A 201 4.03 19.42 20.37
C ARG A 201 5.37 19.06 19.73
N ARG A 202 6.45 19.69 20.22
CA ARG A 202 7.83 19.39 19.83
C ARG A 202 8.04 17.87 19.86
N ASP A 203 8.68 17.32 18.83
CA ASP A 203 9.09 15.92 18.73
C ASP A 203 9.77 15.47 20.04
N ARG A 204 9.03 14.78 20.90
CA ARG A 204 9.53 14.32 22.20
C ARG A 204 10.22 12.97 22.00
N GLY A 205 11.36 12.98 21.32
CA GLY A 205 12.32 11.89 21.38
C GLY A 205 12.20 10.78 20.33
N THR A 206 11.64 11.04 19.15
CA THR A 206 11.58 10.01 18.08
C THR A 206 12.73 10.07 17.08
N GLY A 207 13.59 11.08 17.07
CA GLY A 207 14.60 11.29 16.02
C GLY A 207 15.41 10.06 15.59
N ARG A 208 15.91 9.22 16.52
CA ARG A 208 16.62 7.97 16.14
C ARG A 208 15.70 6.89 15.59
N ALA A 209 14.51 6.72 16.18
CA ALA A 209 13.53 5.76 15.73
C ALA A 209 12.94 6.14 14.36
N ASN A 210 12.59 7.42 14.19
CA ASN A 210 12.10 7.99 12.95
C ASN A 210 13.18 7.90 11.85
N ARG A 211 14.46 8.20 12.14
CA ARG A 211 15.55 7.94 11.18
C ARG A 211 15.64 6.48 10.75
N ALA A 212 15.56 5.53 11.68
CA ALA A 212 15.60 4.11 11.34
C ALA A 212 14.37 3.68 10.50
N LEU A 213 13.20 4.24 10.78
CA LEU A 213 12.00 4.02 10.00
C LEU A 213 12.13 4.62 8.59
N ILE A 214 12.57 5.87 8.46
CA ILE A 214 12.83 6.51 7.16
C ILE A 214 13.87 5.72 6.37
N GLN A 215 14.91 5.19 7.03
CA GLN A 215 15.91 4.35 6.37
C GLN A 215 15.27 3.07 5.83
N PHE A 216 14.45 2.37 6.61
CA PHE A 216 13.70 1.21 6.15
C PHE A 216 12.82 1.52 4.93
N LEU A 217 12.11 2.65 4.93
CA LEU A 217 11.30 3.06 3.78
C LEU A 217 12.15 3.31 2.52
N LYS A 218 13.34 3.90 2.69
CA LYS A 218 14.27 4.18 1.59
C LYS A 218 14.91 2.91 1.04
N ASP A 219 15.42 2.04 1.92
CA ASP A 219 16.10 0.79 1.54
C ASP A 219 15.17 -0.14 0.76
N GLU A 220 13.90 -0.17 1.15
CA GLU A 220 12.87 -1.02 0.54
C GLU A 220 12.06 -0.30 -0.56
N TYR A 221 12.41 0.95 -0.88
CA TYR A 221 11.75 1.80 -1.87
C TYR A 221 10.21 1.81 -1.72
N LEU A 222 9.77 2.04 -0.48
CA LEU A 222 8.38 1.99 -0.05
C LEU A 222 7.72 3.37 -0.02
N PHE A 223 6.47 3.42 -0.46
CA PHE A 223 5.67 4.63 -0.55
C PHE A 223 4.33 4.46 0.17
N ASP A 224 3.94 5.48 0.94
CA ASP A 224 2.65 5.55 1.62
C ASP A 224 1.53 5.88 0.64
N ILE A 225 0.59 4.95 0.46
CA ILE A 225 -0.47 5.08 -0.55
C ILE A 225 -1.41 6.24 -0.27
N TRP A 226 -1.73 6.49 1.01
CA TRP A 226 -2.70 7.52 1.37
C TRP A 226 -2.07 8.90 1.19
N ARG A 227 -0.81 9.06 1.60
CA ARG A 227 -0.07 10.32 1.43
C ARG A 227 0.22 10.63 -0.03
N ASN A 228 0.45 9.62 -0.88
CA ASN A 228 0.60 9.81 -2.33
C ASN A 228 -0.65 10.42 -2.97
N LEU A 229 -1.84 9.93 -2.61
CA LEU A 229 -3.10 10.48 -3.13
C LEU A 229 -3.52 11.77 -2.42
N ASN A 230 -3.05 12.00 -1.20
CA ASN A 230 -3.41 13.14 -0.36
C ASN A 230 -2.18 13.92 0.17
N PRO A 231 -1.34 14.53 -0.70
CA PRO A 231 -0.03 15.06 -0.27
C PRO A 231 -0.09 16.12 0.83
N LYS A 232 -1.13 16.95 0.84
CA LYS A 232 -1.28 18.09 1.78
C LYS A 232 -2.45 17.93 2.76
N GLN A 233 -3.29 16.91 2.59
CA GLN A 233 -4.46 16.75 3.45
C GLN A 233 -4.05 16.21 4.81
N LYS A 234 -4.84 16.53 5.84
CA LYS A 234 -4.65 16.02 7.19
C LYS A 234 -5.85 15.17 7.55
N ASP A 235 -5.57 13.92 7.87
CA ASP A 235 -6.53 12.99 8.43
C ASP A 235 -5.76 11.99 9.30
N PHE A 236 -6.46 11.31 10.22
CA PHE A 236 -5.82 10.62 11.33
C PHE A 236 -6.41 9.25 11.57
N THR A 237 -5.58 8.32 12.04
CA THR A 237 -5.98 6.94 12.30
C THR A 237 -6.21 6.66 13.78
N PHE A 238 -5.63 7.48 14.66
CA PHE A 238 -5.67 7.25 16.10
C PHE A 238 -5.97 8.53 16.88
N TYR A 239 -6.71 8.39 17.98
CA TYR A 239 -6.93 9.46 18.96
C TYR A 239 -6.35 9.08 20.32
N SER A 240 -5.40 9.88 20.80
CA SER A 240 -4.82 9.74 22.13
C SER A 240 -5.63 10.54 23.14
N SER A 241 -6.42 9.85 23.97
CA SER A 241 -7.20 10.49 25.05
C SER A 241 -6.31 11.24 26.06
N PRO A 242 -5.17 10.69 26.54
CA PRO A 242 -4.30 11.41 27.49
C PRO A 242 -3.68 12.70 26.93
N HIS A 243 -3.48 12.76 25.62
CA HIS A 243 -2.85 13.90 24.96
C HIS A 243 -3.85 14.81 24.25
N LYS A 244 -5.13 14.41 24.19
CA LYS A 244 -6.21 15.08 23.46
C LYS A 244 -5.80 15.43 22.03
N SER A 245 -5.11 14.51 21.37
CA SER A 245 -4.50 14.73 20.06
C SER A 245 -4.77 13.57 19.12
N TYR A 246 -4.86 13.89 17.83
CA TYR A 246 -4.97 12.90 16.76
C TYR A 246 -3.62 12.69 16.10
N SER A 247 -3.35 11.45 15.68
CA SER A 247 -2.15 11.07 14.97
C SER A 247 -2.45 10.03 13.88
N ARG A 248 -1.71 10.09 12.78
CA ARG A 248 -1.71 9.06 11.72
C ARG A 248 -0.48 8.19 11.90
N ILE A 249 -0.69 7.00 12.47
CA ILE A 249 0.37 6.04 12.83
C ILE A 249 0.19 4.68 12.15
N ASP A 250 -1.00 4.47 11.57
CA ASP A 250 -1.30 3.31 10.76
C ASP A 250 -1.04 3.67 9.29
N LEU A 251 -0.44 2.76 8.52
CA LEU A 251 -0.08 3.00 7.12
C LEU A 251 -0.30 1.76 6.26
N ILE A 252 -0.51 1.99 4.96
CA ILE A 252 -0.30 0.98 3.92
C ILE A 252 0.79 1.53 3.00
N LEU A 253 1.84 0.75 2.84
CA LEU A 253 3.01 1.06 2.04
C LEU A 253 3.11 0.05 0.90
N ILE A 254 3.52 0.53 -0.27
CA ILE A 254 3.76 -0.31 -1.44
C ILE A 254 5.13 -0.02 -2.02
N SER A 255 5.77 -1.02 -2.65
CA SER A 255 6.96 -0.78 -3.46
C SER A 255 6.64 0.23 -4.57
N GLY A 256 7.64 1.05 -4.94
CA GLY A 256 7.46 2.07 -5.98
C GLY A 256 7.00 1.53 -7.34
N THR A 257 7.25 0.25 -7.62
CA THR A 257 6.74 -0.48 -8.79
C THR A 257 5.21 -0.55 -8.84
N TYR A 258 4.52 -0.47 -7.69
CA TYR A 258 3.06 -0.47 -7.61
C TYR A 258 2.41 0.91 -7.68
N LEU A 259 3.19 2.01 -7.62
CA LEU A 259 2.64 3.37 -7.67
C LEU A 259 1.77 3.65 -8.91
N PRO A 260 2.15 3.23 -10.14
CA PRO A 260 1.30 3.44 -11.32
C PRO A 260 -0.05 2.72 -11.26
N TYR A 261 -0.16 1.70 -10.42
CA TYR A 261 -1.36 0.89 -10.23
C TYR A 261 -2.20 1.36 -9.04
N LEU A 262 -1.73 2.35 -8.28
CA LEU A 262 -2.47 2.90 -7.15
C LEU A 262 -3.73 3.62 -7.65
N TYR A 263 -4.89 3.10 -7.26
CA TYR A 263 -6.18 3.60 -7.71
C TYR A 263 -6.86 4.49 -6.68
N ASP A 264 -6.91 4.04 -5.44
CA ASP A 264 -7.63 4.73 -4.38
C ASP A 264 -7.08 4.36 -2.99
N SER A 265 -7.27 5.27 -2.04
CA SER A 265 -6.99 5.03 -0.62
C SER A 265 -7.82 5.95 0.26
N SER A 266 -8.43 5.37 1.29
CA SER A 266 -9.25 6.07 2.28
C SER A 266 -8.89 5.65 3.71
N ILE A 267 -9.12 6.57 4.64
CA ILE A 267 -9.16 6.28 6.08
C ILE A 267 -10.63 6.21 6.45
N GLU A 268 -11.06 5.07 6.97
CA GLU A 268 -12.47 4.82 7.28
C GLU A 268 -12.86 5.31 8.66
N PRO A 269 -14.15 5.58 8.89
CA PRO A 269 -14.62 5.92 10.22
C PRO A 269 -14.28 4.85 11.26
N LYS A 270 -13.77 5.32 12.40
CA LYS A 270 -13.55 4.49 13.57
C LYS A 270 -14.88 4.00 14.15
N THR A 271 -15.10 2.68 14.13
CA THR A 271 -16.38 2.08 14.53
C THR A 271 -16.28 1.23 15.81
N TRP A 272 -15.40 0.22 15.84
CA TRP A 272 -15.36 -0.78 16.93
C TRP A 272 -13.97 -0.96 17.57
N SER A 273 -12.94 -0.37 16.97
CA SER A 273 -11.59 -0.26 17.52
C SER A 273 -11.31 1.19 17.93
N ASP A 274 -10.21 1.44 18.63
CA ASP A 274 -9.71 2.80 18.89
C ASP A 274 -8.86 3.36 17.73
N HIS A 275 -8.57 2.54 16.73
CA HIS A 275 -7.96 2.92 15.46
C HIS A 275 -9.00 2.93 14.32
N SER A 276 -8.77 3.81 13.33
CA SER A 276 -9.49 3.83 12.06
C SER A 276 -8.87 2.83 11.08
N PRO A 277 -9.67 2.05 10.33
CA PRO A 277 -9.15 1.24 9.24
C PRO A 277 -8.60 2.09 8.10
N ILE A 278 -7.60 1.57 7.38
CA ILE A 278 -7.11 2.16 6.12
C ILE A 278 -7.42 1.20 5.00
N LEU A 279 -7.96 1.71 3.91
CA LEU A 279 -8.13 0.99 2.65
C LEU A 279 -7.11 1.45 1.62
N GLY A 280 -6.62 0.49 0.84
CA GLY A 280 -5.84 0.70 -0.35
C GLY A 280 -6.37 -0.13 -1.50
N THR A 281 -6.48 0.47 -2.68
CA THR A 281 -6.86 -0.24 -3.90
C THR A 281 -5.76 -0.12 -4.94
N LEU A 282 -5.33 -1.26 -5.48
CA LEU A 282 -4.45 -1.34 -6.64
C LEU A 282 -5.22 -1.93 -7.85
N LEU A 283 -5.08 -1.34 -9.03
CA LEU A 283 -5.52 -1.92 -10.30
C LEU A 283 -4.39 -2.75 -10.88
N ILE A 284 -4.42 -4.04 -10.60
CA ILE A 284 -3.40 -4.98 -11.06
C ILE A 284 -3.76 -5.42 -12.47
N PRO A 285 -2.92 -5.14 -13.48
CA PRO A 285 -3.15 -5.63 -14.83
C PRO A 285 -3.15 -7.16 -14.78
N GLN A 286 -4.21 -7.78 -15.31
CA GLN A 286 -4.19 -9.22 -15.52
C GLN A 286 -3.11 -9.53 -16.56
N LEU A 287 -2.21 -10.46 -16.25
CA LEU A 287 -1.21 -10.86 -17.22
C LEU A 287 -1.90 -11.48 -18.44
N GLN A 288 -1.70 -10.88 -19.60
CA GLN A 288 -1.73 -11.66 -20.83
C GLN A 288 -0.49 -12.57 -20.83
N ALA A 289 -0.63 -13.79 -21.38
CA ALA A 289 0.52 -14.55 -21.84
C ALA A 289 1.39 -13.62 -22.71
N SER A 290 2.65 -13.46 -22.32
CA SER A 290 3.58 -12.45 -22.80
C SER A 290 3.45 -12.12 -24.30
N ARG A 291 3.31 -10.83 -24.63
CA ARG A 291 3.70 -10.32 -25.95
C ARG A 291 4.64 -9.13 -25.79
N GLY A 292 5.93 -9.42 -26.02
CA GLY A 292 7.00 -8.46 -26.24
C GLY A 292 7.64 -7.88 -24.98
N LYS A 293 8.98 -7.96 -24.89
CA LYS A 293 9.75 -7.04 -24.05
C LYS A 293 9.61 -5.64 -24.66
N TRP A 294 9.29 -4.64 -23.84
CA TRP A 294 9.32 -3.25 -24.29
C TRP A 294 10.73 -2.91 -24.81
N ARG A 295 10.81 -2.30 -25.99
CA ARG A 295 12.03 -1.73 -26.54
C ARG A 295 11.70 -0.31 -26.97
N LEU A 296 12.55 0.63 -26.57
CA LEU A 296 12.47 1.99 -27.09
C LEU A 296 12.64 1.93 -28.61
N ASN A 297 11.77 2.60 -29.36
CA ASN A 297 12.01 2.77 -30.77
C ASN A 297 13.19 3.74 -30.95
N GLU A 298 14.33 3.23 -31.39
CA GLU A 298 15.57 4.00 -31.57
C GLU A 298 15.40 5.16 -32.54
N SER A 299 14.45 5.09 -33.49
CA SER A 299 14.18 6.20 -34.42
C SER A 299 13.67 7.45 -33.72
N LEU A 300 13.06 7.31 -32.53
CA LEU A 300 12.59 8.46 -31.74
C LEU A 300 13.77 9.26 -31.15
N LEU A 301 14.94 8.64 -30.98
CA LEU A 301 16.15 9.33 -30.54
C LEU A 301 16.71 10.27 -31.62
N SER A 302 16.28 10.09 -32.87
CA SER A 302 16.62 10.97 -33.98
C SER A 302 15.65 12.15 -34.15
N ASP A 303 14.51 12.15 -33.45
CA ASP A 303 13.56 13.27 -33.43
C ASP A 303 13.96 14.27 -32.34
N ASP A 304 14.47 15.43 -32.78
CA ASP A 304 14.94 16.50 -31.90
C ASP A 304 13.82 17.07 -31.00
N THR A 305 12.57 17.03 -31.46
CA THR A 305 11.41 17.50 -30.68
C THR A 305 11.10 16.53 -29.55
N PHE A 306 11.07 15.24 -29.89
CA PHE A 306 10.88 14.16 -28.91
C PHE A 306 12.01 14.18 -27.86
N CYS A 307 13.26 14.31 -28.29
CA CYS A 307 14.40 14.39 -27.39
C CYS A 307 14.31 15.58 -26.44
N LYS A 308 13.95 16.78 -26.92
CA LYS A 308 13.76 17.97 -26.07
C LYS A 308 12.65 17.78 -25.04
N ASP A 309 11.53 17.19 -25.43
CA ASP A 309 10.41 16.92 -24.53
C ASP A 309 10.77 15.84 -23.50
N LEU A 310 11.44 14.77 -23.93
CA LEU A 310 11.93 13.72 -23.04
C LEU A 310 12.92 14.29 -22.01
N TYR A 311 13.89 15.11 -22.45
CA TYR A 311 14.81 15.81 -21.54
C TYR A 311 14.07 16.69 -20.53
N LYS A 312 13.05 17.43 -20.98
CA LYS A 312 12.23 18.27 -20.11
C LYS A 312 11.49 17.45 -19.05
N GLN A 313 10.90 16.32 -19.42
CA GLN A 313 10.19 15.44 -18.50
C GLN A 313 11.13 14.75 -17.51
N ILE A 314 12.30 14.29 -17.97
CA ILE A 314 13.33 13.71 -17.10
C ILE A 314 13.82 14.74 -16.09
N ASN A 315 14.12 15.96 -16.54
CA ASN A 315 14.55 17.05 -15.66
C ASN A 315 13.46 17.45 -14.66
N TYR A 316 12.20 17.49 -15.10
CA TYR A 316 11.06 17.73 -14.22
C TYR A 316 10.95 16.62 -13.15
N TYR A 317 11.06 15.36 -13.55
CA TYR A 317 11.07 14.23 -12.63
C TYR A 317 12.17 14.36 -11.57
N PHE A 318 13.41 14.63 -11.96
CA PHE A 318 14.50 14.81 -11.01
C PHE A 318 14.33 16.05 -10.13
N LYS A 319 13.78 17.14 -10.66
CA LYS A 319 13.47 18.34 -9.88
C LYS A 319 12.43 18.06 -8.79
N GLU A 320 11.37 17.35 -9.11
CA GLU A 320 10.29 17.07 -8.17
C GLU A 320 10.63 15.92 -7.20
N ASN A 321 11.43 14.93 -7.63
CA ASN A 321 11.68 13.72 -6.84
C ASN A 321 13.08 13.66 -6.17
N CYS A 322 14.05 14.46 -6.60
CA CYS A 322 15.40 14.47 -6.01
C CYS A 322 15.74 15.70 -5.17
N GLN A 323 14.84 16.67 -5.01
CA GLN A 323 15.02 17.82 -4.12
C GLN A 323 14.76 17.54 -2.62
N THR A 324 14.94 16.30 -2.16
CA THR A 324 15.08 15.98 -0.72
C THR A 324 16.54 15.75 -0.34
N LYS A 325 17.37 16.77 -0.58
CA LYS A 325 18.61 16.98 0.16
C LYS A 325 18.79 18.48 0.44
N GLN A 326 18.27 18.91 1.59
CA GLN A 326 18.95 19.83 2.50
C GLN A 326 18.50 19.51 3.92
#